data_AF-A0A524J1P9-F1
#
_entry.id   AF-A0A524J1P9-F1
#
_cell.length_a   1.000
_cell.length_b   1.000
_cell.length_c   1.000
_cell.angle_alpha   90.00
_cell.angle_beta   90.00
_cell.angle_gamma   90.00
#
_symmetry.space_group_name_H-M   'P 1'
#
loop_
_entity.id
_entity.type
_entity.pdbx_description
1 polymer ?
#
loop_
_entity_poly.entity_id
_entity_poly.type
_entity_poly.pdbx_seq_one_letter_code
_entity_poly.pdbx_strand_id
1 'polypeptide(L)'
;VGIRSVDRRLLELGRSLRATPRQILATIEIPAALPSIFGGLRVGVTLAVVGAIVGEWAGASRGLAVLINLARGSLFDIPLMFATLVTIALIGVALYLLVVLAERRLVGAR
;
A
#
# COMPACT_ATOMS: atom_id res chain seq x y z
N VAL A 1 -4.80 -4.43 15.73
CA VAL A 1 -3.46 -4.35 16.36
C VAL A 1 -3.00 -2.89 16.56
N GLY A 2 -3.31 -1.93 15.68
CA GLY A 2 -2.86 -0.53 15.82
C GLY A 2 -3.43 0.38 16.92
N ILE A 3 -4.73 0.31 17.21
CA ILE A 3 -5.34 1.14 18.28
C ILE A 3 -5.21 0.44 19.65
N ARG A 4 -5.20 -0.89 19.66
CA ARG A 4 -5.00 -1.71 20.87
C ARG A 4 -3.54 -1.77 21.35
N SER A 5 -2.58 -1.31 20.54
CA SER A 5 -1.15 -1.24 20.92
C SER A 5 -0.77 0.08 21.61
N VAL A 6 -1.73 1.00 21.79
CA VAL A 6 -1.49 2.24 22.55
C VAL A 6 -1.17 1.86 24.00
N ASP A 7 0.00 2.27 24.48
CA ASP A 7 0.41 2.02 25.86
C ASP A 7 -0.63 2.61 26.83
N ARG A 8 -1.13 1.77 27.72
CA ARG A 8 -2.12 2.14 28.73
C ARG A 8 -1.62 3.30 29.60
N ARG A 9 -0.30 3.41 29.79
CA ARG A 9 0.35 4.53 30.49
C ARG A 9 0.18 5.88 29.77
N LEU A 10 0.19 5.91 28.43
CA LEU A 10 -0.03 7.13 27.65
C LEU A 10 -1.48 7.63 27.78
N LEU A 11 -2.43 6.69 27.82
CA LEU A 11 -3.84 7.00 28.05
C LEU A 11 -4.09 7.50 29.48
N GLU A 12 -3.44 6.89 30.47
CA GLU A 12 -3.50 7.32 31.88
C GLU A 12 -2.90 8.71 32.06
N LEU A 13 -1.73 8.99 31.46
CA LEU A 13 -1.12 10.33 31.41
C LEU A 13 -2.06 11.38 30.78
N GLY A 14 -2.68 11.06 29.65
CA GLY A 14 -3.66 11.94 29.00
C GLY A 14 -4.85 12.26 29.91
N ARG A 15 -5.35 11.26 30.65
CA ARG A 15 -6.44 11.46 31.63
C ARG A 15 -6.00 12.30 32.83
N SER A 16 -4.80 12.09 33.36
CA SER A 16 -4.23 12.92 34.44
C SER A 16 -4.09 14.38 34.03
N LEU A 17 -3.83 14.65 32.74
CA LEU A 17 -3.77 16.00 32.16
C LEU A 17 -5.14 16.57 31.77
N ARG A 18 -6.25 15.91 32.15
CA ARG A 18 -7.63 16.30 31.75
C ARG A 18 -7.83 16.42 30.24
N ALA A 19 -7.07 15.66 29.44
CA ALA A 19 -7.23 15.67 28.00
C ALA A 19 -8.64 15.16 27.62
N THR A 20 -9.29 15.89 26.71
CA THR A 20 -10.61 15.51 26.21
C THR A 20 -10.52 14.26 25.32
N PRO A 21 -11.60 13.47 25.15
CA PRO A 21 -11.59 12.29 24.28
C PRO A 21 -11.13 12.57 22.85
N ARG A 22 -11.44 13.77 22.32
CA ARG A 22 -10.99 14.21 20.99
C ARG A 22 -9.49 14.47 20.94
N GLN A 23 -8.91 15.03 22.00
CA GLN A 23 -7.46 15.23 22.10
C GLN A 23 -6.71 13.91 22.23
N ILE A 24 -7.23 12.96 23.01
CA ILE A 24 -6.65 11.61 23.15
C ILE A 24 -6.67 10.90 21.79
N LEU A 25 -7.80 10.96 21.07
CA LEU A 25 -7.92 10.36 19.73
C LEU A 25 -6.90 10.97 18.75
N ALA A 26 -6.85 12.30 18.62
CA ALA A 26 -6.00 12.97 17.62
C ALA A 26 -4.51 12.96 17.96
N THR A 27 -4.15 12.93 19.24
CA THR A 27 -2.77 13.12 19.71
C THR A 27 -2.08 11.82 20.08
N ILE A 28 -2.84 10.81 20.51
CA ILE A 28 -2.30 9.55 21.04
C ILE A 28 -2.70 8.37 20.14
N GLU A 29 -4.01 8.18 19.91
CA GLU A 29 -4.50 6.99 19.20
C GLU A 29 -4.24 7.02 17.70
N ILE A 30 -4.54 8.14 17.01
CA ILE A 30 -4.30 8.29 15.57
C ILE A 30 -2.81 8.11 15.24
N PRO A 31 -1.87 8.79 15.92
CA PRO A 31 -0.44 8.65 15.63
C PRO A 31 0.09 7.24 15.89
N ALA A 32 -0.37 6.57 16.94
CA ALA A 32 0.01 5.19 17.24
C ALA A 32 -0.56 4.18 16.22
N ALA A 33 -1.73 4.48 15.65
CA ALA A 33 -2.36 3.62 14.64
C ALA A 33 -1.77 3.83 13.24
N LEU A 34 -1.22 4.99 12.91
CA LEU A 34 -0.67 5.32 11.58
C LEU A 34 0.31 4.24 11.04
N PRO A 35 1.34 3.79 11.77
CA PRO A 35 2.24 2.74 11.29
C PRO A 35 1.52 1.44 10.92
N SER A 36 0.51 1.06 11.71
CA SER A 36 -0.27 -0.15 11.44
C SER A 36 -1.17 -0.01 10.20
N ILE A 37 -1.72 1.20 9.96
CA ILE A 37 -2.53 1.50 8.79
C ILE A 37 -1.65 1.44 7.53
N PHE A 38 -0.45 2.04 7.57
CA PHE A 38 0.51 1.95 6.47
C PHE A 38 1.03 0.53 6.24
N GLY A 39 1.20 -0.26 7.30
CA GLY A 39 1.48 -1.70 7.19
C GLY A 39 0.39 -2.45 6.42
N GLY A 40 -0.88 -2.18 6.72
CA GLY A 40 -2.02 -2.73 5.97
C GLY A 40 -2.08 -2.23 4.53
N LEU A 41 -1.85 -0.93 4.31
CA LEU A 41 -1.84 -0.32 2.98
C LEU A 41 -0.75 -0.92 2.08
N ARG A 42 0.42 -1.21 2.64
CA ARG A 42 1.54 -1.84 1.93
C ARG A 42 1.16 -3.21 1.38
N VAL A 43 0.53 -4.05 2.20
CA VAL A 43 0.00 -5.36 1.76
C VAL A 43 -1.12 -5.18 0.73
N GLY A 44 -2.02 -4.23 0.98
CA GLY A 44 -3.15 -3.91 0.09
C GLY A 44 -2.70 -3.49 -1.31
N VAL A 45 -1.64 -2.66 -1.42
CA VAL A 45 -1.10 -2.24 -2.72
C VAL A 45 -0.49 -3.41 -3.49
N THR A 46 0.22 -4.32 -2.82
CA THR A 46 0.74 -5.53 -3.48
C THR A 46 -0.41 -6.39 -4.03
N LEU A 47 -1.48 -6.58 -3.25
CA LEU A 47 -2.67 -7.32 -3.70
C LEU A 47 -3.42 -6.60 -4.82
N ALA A 48 -3.48 -5.27 -4.79
CA ALA A 48 -4.15 -4.46 -5.82
C ALA A 48 -3.45 -4.62 -7.19
N VAL A 49 -2.12 -4.66 -7.22
CA VAL A 49 -1.36 -4.90 -8.46
C VAL A 49 -1.69 -6.27 -9.04
N VAL A 50 -1.71 -7.32 -8.21
CA VAL A 50 -2.10 -8.68 -8.65
C VAL A 50 -3.54 -8.69 -9.14
N GLY A 51 -4.45 -8.06 -8.39
CA GLY A 51 -5.86 -7.93 -8.77
C GLY A 51 -6.07 -7.18 -10.09
N ALA A 52 -5.27 -6.14 -10.36
CA ALA A 52 -5.31 -5.41 -11.62
C ALA A 52 -4.89 -6.31 -12.80
N ILE A 53 -3.80 -7.08 -12.64
CA ILE A 53 -3.33 -8.03 -13.67
C ILE A 53 -4.42 -9.09 -13.95
N VAL A 54 -5.03 -9.65 -12.91
CA VAL A 54 -6.12 -10.63 -13.06
C VAL A 54 -7.36 -9.99 -13.71
N GLY A 55 -7.70 -8.77 -13.33
CA GLY A 55 -8.80 -8.00 -13.92
C GLY A 55 -8.57 -7.68 -15.40
N GLU A 56 -7.33 -7.36 -15.77
CA GLU A 56 -6.94 -7.18 -17.17
C GLU A 56 -7.13 -8.47 -17.99
N TRP A 57 -6.85 -9.64 -17.40
CA TRP A 57 -7.07 -10.94 -18.04
C TRP A 57 -8.55 -11.31 -18.20
N ALA A 58 -9.42 -10.84 -17.31
CA ALA A 58 -10.83 -11.20 -17.26
C ALA A 58 -11.69 -10.56 -18.39
N GLY A 59 -11.13 -9.63 -19.16
CA GLY A 59 -11.86 -9.04 -20.29
C GLY A 59 -11.38 -7.66 -20.76
N ALA A 60 -10.23 -7.18 -20.30
CA ALA A 60 -9.71 -5.92 -20.83
C ALA A 60 -9.23 -6.10 -22.27
N SER A 61 -9.61 -5.19 -23.16
CA SER A 61 -9.15 -5.18 -24.55
C SER A 61 -7.76 -4.54 -24.71
N ARG A 62 -7.25 -3.89 -23.65
CA ARG A 62 -5.94 -3.24 -23.59
C ARG A 62 -5.38 -3.38 -22.19
N GLY A 63 -4.07 -3.54 -22.08
CA GLY A 63 -3.40 -3.71 -20.80
C GLY A 63 -2.01 -4.31 -20.95
N LEU A 64 -1.14 -4.11 -19.96
CA LEU A 64 0.21 -4.71 -19.98
C LEU A 64 0.10 -6.24 -19.85
N ALA A 65 -0.81 -6.71 -19.00
CA ALA A 65 -1.06 -8.13 -18.83
C ALA A 65 -1.67 -8.78 -20.09
N VAL A 66 -2.50 -8.03 -20.83
CA VAL A 66 -3.07 -8.41 -22.13
C VAL A 66 -1.97 -8.44 -23.21
N LEU A 67 -1.03 -7.50 -23.17
CA LEU A 67 0.10 -7.42 -24.10
C LEU A 67 1.04 -8.63 -23.98
N ILE A 68 1.25 -9.16 -22.77
CA ILE A 68 1.96 -10.44 -22.56
C ILE A 68 1.24 -11.59 -23.27
N ASN A 69 -0.10 -11.64 -23.17
CA ASN A 69 -0.89 -12.70 -23.79
C ASN A 69 -0.85 -12.62 -25.33
N LEU A 70 -0.94 -11.42 -25.89
CA LEU A 70 -0.81 -11.15 -27.33
C LEU A 70 0.60 -11.48 -27.85
N ALA A 71 1.64 -11.04 -27.13
CA ALA A 71 3.04 -11.31 -27.50
C ALA A 71 3.35 -12.82 -27.47
N ARG A 72 2.78 -13.55 -26.50
CA ARG A 72 2.88 -15.02 -26.41
C ARG A 72 2.15 -15.73 -27.54
N GLY A 73 0.94 -15.29 -27.88
CA GLY A 73 0.05 -16.02 -28.80
C GLY A 73 0.26 -15.71 -30.28
N SER A 74 0.54 -14.46 -30.65
CA SER A 74 0.47 -14.02 -32.05
C SER A 74 1.83 -13.70 -32.69
N LEU A 75 2.85 -13.38 -31.91
CA LEU A 75 4.14 -12.87 -32.43
C LEU A 75 5.36 -13.70 -32.03
N PHE A 76 5.26 -14.58 -31.02
CA PHE A 76 6.42 -15.24 -30.38
C PHE A 76 7.55 -14.25 -30.03
N ASP A 77 7.18 -13.00 -29.74
CA ASP A 77 8.11 -11.91 -29.46
C ASP A 77 8.49 -11.96 -27.97
N ILE A 78 9.43 -12.84 -27.66
CA ILE A 78 10.00 -13.01 -26.33
C ILE A 78 10.60 -11.70 -25.79
N PRO A 79 11.34 -10.89 -26.58
CA PRO A 79 11.79 -9.56 -26.16
C PRO A 79 10.66 -8.66 -25.64
N LEU A 80 9.55 -8.53 -26.37
CA LEU A 80 8.40 -7.72 -25.96
C LEU A 80 7.76 -8.26 -24.67
N MET A 81 7.69 -9.58 -24.54
CA MET A 81 7.16 -10.24 -23.34
C MET A 81 7.98 -9.90 -22.08
N PHE A 82 9.31 -9.97 -22.18
CA PHE A 82 10.21 -9.58 -21.09
C PHE A 82 10.15 -8.08 -20.79
N ALA A 83 10.13 -7.23 -21.81
CA ALA A 83 9.98 -5.79 -21.62
C ALA A 83 8.69 -5.44 -20.85
N THR A 84 7.60 -6.14 -21.17
CA THR A 84 6.31 -5.95 -20.50
C THR A 84 6.34 -6.45 -19.05
N LEU A 85 6.93 -7.63 -18.80
CA LEU A 85 7.12 -8.16 -17.44
C LEU A 85 7.95 -7.23 -16.55
N VAL A 86 9.07 -6.72 -17.08
CA VAL A 86 9.92 -5.75 -16.38
C VAL A 86 9.14 -4.47 -16.09
N THR A 87 8.33 -3.99 -17.04
CA THR A 87 7.50 -2.79 -16.85
C THR A 87 6.48 -2.98 -15.73
N ILE A 88 5.78 -4.12 -15.68
CA ILE A 88 4.83 -4.43 -14.60
C ILE A 88 5.56 -4.51 -13.25
N ALA A 89 6.72 -5.16 -13.21
CA ALA A 89 7.54 -5.25 -11.99
C ALA A 89 7.95 -3.86 -11.50
N LEU A 90 8.40 -2.98 -12.41
CA LEU A 90 8.75 -1.59 -12.09
C LEU A 90 7.56 -0.80 -11.56
N ILE A 91 6.37 -0.95 -12.15
CA ILE A 91 5.14 -0.30 -11.66
C ILE A 91 4.79 -0.81 -10.25
N GLY A 92 4.85 -2.13 -10.03
CA GLY A 92 4.57 -2.71 -8.72
C GLY A 92 5.54 -2.20 -7.65
N VAL A 93 6.84 -2.16 -7.95
CA VAL A 93 7.87 -1.61 -7.06
C VAL A 93 7.65 -0.11 -6.85
N ALA A 94 7.34 0.66 -7.89
CA ALA A 94 7.08 2.09 -7.77
C ALA A 94 5.88 2.38 -6.86
N LEU A 95 4.77 1.65 -7.02
CA LEU A 95 3.61 1.79 -6.15
C LEU A 95 3.92 1.42 -4.70
N TYR A 96 4.68 0.34 -4.47
CA TYR A 96 5.13 -0.02 -3.13
C TYR A 96 6.01 1.08 -2.51
N LEU A 97 6.98 1.60 -3.27
CA LEU A 97 7.87 2.67 -2.81
C LEU A 97 7.11 3.96 -2.52
N LEU A 98 6.08 4.29 -3.31
CA LEU A 98 5.20 5.44 -3.04
C LEU A 98 4.50 5.31 -1.68
N VAL A 99 3.99 4.12 -1.35
CA VAL A 99 3.39 3.86 -0.03
C VAL A 99 4.41 4.01 1.09
N VAL A 100 5.61 3.43 0.92
CA VAL A 100 6.69 3.53 1.93
C VAL A 100 7.15 4.98 2.10
N LEU A 101 7.25 5.75 1.02
CA LEU A 101 7.62 7.16 1.09
C LEU A 101 6.52 7.98 1.79
N ALA A 102 5.25 7.71 1.48
CA ALA A 102 4.12 8.34 2.16
C ALA A 102 4.11 8.01 3.66
N GLU A 103 4.37 6.76 4.04
CA GLU A 103 4.52 6.33 5.43
C GLU A 103 5.65 7.09 6.11
N ARG A 104 6.85 7.14 5.50
CA ARG A 104 8.00 7.86 6.06
C ARG A 104 7.73 9.36 6.23
N ARG A 105 7.04 9.99 5.28
CA ARG A 105 6.69 11.41 5.36
C ARG A 105 5.63 11.70 6.41
N LEU A 106 4.64 10.82 6.59
CA LEU A 106 3.53 11.06 7.52
C LEU A 106 3.83 10.60 8.95
N VAL A 107 4.61 9.53 9.11
CA VAL A 107 5.07 9.03 10.41
C VAL A 107 6.34 9.75 10.87
N GLY A 108 7.24 10.10 9.94
CA GLY A 108 8.49 10.80 10.23
C GLY A 108 8.40 12.34 10.25
N ALA A 109 7.24 12.94 9.97
CA ALA A 109 7.00 14.38 10.18
C ALA A 109 6.63 14.74 11.64
N ARG A 110 7.07 13.92 12.59
CA ARG A 110 7.00 14.20 14.04
C ARG A 110 8.32 13.87 14.70
#